data_AF-A0A2G2Z301-F1
#
_entry.id   AF-A0A2G2Z301-F1
#
_cell.length_a   1.000
_cell.length_b   1.000
_cell.length_c   1.000
_cell.angle_alpha   90.00
_cell.angle_beta   90.00
_cell.angle_gamma   90.00
#
_symmetry.space_group_name_H-M   'P 1'
#
loop_
_entity.id
_entity.type
_entity.pdbx_description
1 polymer ?
#
loop_
_entity_poly.entity_id
_entity_poly.type
_entity_poly.pdbx_seq_one_letter_code
_entity_poly.pdbx_strand_id
1 'polypeptide(L)'
;MLNISSYFLLLDILGVVICCNPEKYAGRTQNKYREITIVDDQNTQFLLTLWGDFSKIEGPELQAKIKKEEYSVILGWNIEISSYQGIATLKYSRKRHI
;
A
#
# COMPACT_ATOMS: atom_id res chain seq x y z
N MET A 1 -27.66 1.60 -20.73
CA MET A 1 -27.35 1.46 -19.30
C MET A 1 -26.03 0.70 -19.21
N LEU A 2 -24.92 1.40 -19.00
CA LEU A 2 -23.59 0.77 -19.01
C LEU A 2 -23.45 -0.07 -17.75
N ASN A 3 -23.44 -1.38 -17.95
CA ASN A 3 -23.18 -2.37 -16.91
C ASN A 3 -21.68 -2.32 -16.62
N ILE A 4 -21.27 -1.45 -15.70
CA ILE A 4 -19.89 -1.44 -15.21
C ILE A 4 -19.79 -2.64 -14.27
N SER A 5 -19.47 -3.80 -14.83
CA SER A 5 -18.91 -4.88 -14.03
C SER A 5 -17.64 -4.31 -13.39
N SER A 6 -17.70 -4.04 -12.09
CA SER A 6 -16.56 -3.55 -11.31
C SER A 6 -15.56 -4.68 -11.18
N TYR A 7 -14.74 -4.87 -12.22
CA TYR A 7 -13.55 -5.71 -12.15
C TYR A 7 -12.59 -5.06 -11.16
N PHE A 8 -12.56 -5.56 -9.93
CA PHE A 8 -11.44 -5.30 -9.03
C PHE A 8 -10.21 -5.93 -9.68
N LEU A 9 -9.36 -5.11 -10.28
CA LEU A 9 -8.05 -5.57 -10.75
C LEU A 9 -7.21 -5.84 -9.50
N LEU A 10 -6.97 -7.13 -9.25
CA LEU A 10 -6.03 -7.60 -8.24
C LEU A 10 -4.69 -7.81 -8.95
N LEU A 11 -3.65 -7.20 -8.42
CA LEU A 11 -2.28 -7.38 -8.91
C LEU A 11 -1.40 -7.90 -7.79
N ASP A 12 -0.41 -8.71 -8.17
CA ASP A 12 0.71 -9.02 -7.31
C ASP A 12 1.84 -8.04 -7.62
N ILE A 13 2.51 -7.55 -6.58
CA ILE A 13 3.57 -6.56 -6.71
C ILE A 13 4.81 -6.98 -5.92
N LEU A 14 5.98 -6.79 -6.52
CA LEU A 14 7.27 -6.94 -5.88
C LEU A 14 8.03 -5.63 -6.07
N GLY A 15 8.51 -5.04 -4.98
CA GLY A 15 9.25 -3.79 -5.07
C GLY A 15 10.01 -3.44 -3.80
N VAL A 16 10.95 -2.51 -3.95
CA VAL A 16 11.74 -1.95 -2.85
C VAL A 16 11.02 -0.74 -2.30
N VAL A 17 10.80 -0.69 -0.99
CA VAL A 17 10.25 0.49 -0.31
C VAL A 17 11.33 1.57 -0.27
N ILE A 18 11.02 2.73 -0.83
CA ILE A 18 11.92 3.89 -0.85
C ILE A 18 11.45 5.02 0.06
N CYS A 19 10.16 5.06 0.39
CA CYS A 19 9.57 6.09 1.25
C CYS A 19 8.44 5.49 2.10
N CYS A 20 8.31 5.98 3.34
CA CYS A 20 7.17 5.68 4.21
C CYS A 20 6.69 6.94 4.91
N ASN A 21 5.46 7.35 4.60
CA ASN A 21 4.85 8.55 5.16
C ASN A 21 4.40 8.32 6.62
N PRO A 22 4.27 9.40 7.41
CA PRO A 22 3.64 9.37 8.73
C PRO A 22 2.22 8.80 8.67
N GLU A 23 1.72 8.32 9.80
CA GLU A 23 0.34 7.86 9.95
C GLU A 23 -0.65 8.99 9.63
N LYS A 24 -1.67 8.68 8.84
CA LYS A 24 -2.78 9.54 8.47
C LYS A 24 -4.11 8.89 8.87
N TYR A 25 -5.18 9.68 8.85
CA TYR A 25 -6.53 9.24 9.16
C TYR A 25 -7.45 9.47 7.96
N ALA A 26 -8.25 8.46 7.61
CA ALA A 26 -9.20 8.54 6.51
C ALA A 26 -10.65 8.46 7.00
N GLY A 27 -11.50 9.28 6.37
CA GLY A 27 -12.95 9.25 6.54
C GLY A 27 -13.44 9.70 7.93
N ARG A 28 -14.76 9.63 8.13
CA ARG A 28 -15.41 10.00 9.41
C ARG A 28 -15.11 9.02 10.53
N THR A 29 -14.77 7.77 10.20
CA THR A 29 -14.45 6.71 11.18
C THR A 29 -13.01 6.78 11.69
N GLN A 30 -12.20 7.73 11.20
CA GLN A 30 -10.78 7.91 11.57
C GLN A 30 -9.97 6.62 11.39
N ASN A 31 -10.15 5.95 10.26
CA ASN A 31 -9.37 4.74 9.97
C ASN A 31 -7.91 5.16 9.72
N LYS A 32 -7.00 4.61 10.53
CA LYS A 32 -5.56 4.84 10.40
C LYS A 32 -5.03 4.16 9.15
N TYR A 33 -4.22 4.90 8.40
CA TYR A 33 -3.49 4.40 7.24
C TYR A 33 -2.11 5.04 7.15
N ARG A 34 -1.23 4.40 6.37
CA ARG A 34 0.06 4.95 5.96
C ARG A 34 0.23 4.75 4.47
N GLU A 35 0.95 5.67 3.85
CA GLU A 35 1.34 5.55 2.46
C GLU A 35 2.81 5.16 2.39
N ILE A 36 3.11 4.23 1.49
CA ILE A 36 4.48 3.86 1.16
C ILE A 36 4.69 3.99 -0.35
N THR A 37 5.89 4.41 -0.74
CA THR A 37 6.31 4.39 -2.13
C THR A 37 7.23 3.22 -2.33
N ILE A 38 6.93 2.38 -3.31
CA ILE A 38 7.80 1.29 -3.74
C ILE A 38 8.27 1.50 -5.17
N VAL A 39 9.41 0.91 -5.51
CA VAL A 39 9.99 0.92 -6.85
C VAL A 39 10.19 -0.51 -7.31
N ASP A 40 9.80 -0.83 -8.55
CA ASP A 40 10.05 -2.13 -9.16
C ASP A 40 11.44 -2.19 -9.86
N ASP A 41 11.73 -3.32 -10.50
CA ASP A 41 12.96 -3.54 -11.28
C ASP A 41 13.04 -2.69 -12.56
N GLN A 42 11.91 -2.13 -13.01
CA GLN A 42 11.80 -1.22 -14.15
C GLN A 42 11.91 0.25 -13.73
N ASN A 43 12.20 0.52 -12.46
CA ASN A 43 12.26 1.87 -11.87
C ASN A 43 10.91 2.61 -11.88
N THR A 44 9.80 1.87 -11.98
CA THR A 44 8.44 2.39 -11.88
C THR A 44 8.08 2.59 -10.42
N GLN A 45 7.55 3.76 -10.07
CA GLN A 45 7.14 4.07 -8.71
C GLN A 45 5.65 3.81 -8.50
N PHE A 46 5.32 3.14 -7.39
CA PHE A 46 3.94 2.87 -6.99
C PHE A 46 3.68 3.41 -5.58
N LEU A 47 2.53 4.07 -5.43
CA LEU A 47 2.02 4.50 -4.13
C LEU A 47 1.08 3.43 -3.58
N LEU A 48 1.46 2.80 -2.47
CA LEU A 48 0.62 1.83 -1.77
C LEU A 48 0.04 2.47 -0.51
N THR A 49 -1.18 2.08 -0.15
CA THR A 49 -1.77 2.44 1.14
C THR A 49 -1.86 1.22 2.04
N LEU A 50 -1.12 1.29 3.16
CA LEU A 50 -1.19 0.35 4.27
C LEU A 50 -2.38 0.71 5.15
N TRP A 51 -3.27 -0.25 5.39
CA TRP A 51 -4.47 -0.06 6.21
C TRP A 51 -4.43 -0.94 7.46
N GLY A 52 -5.14 -0.53 8.50
CA GLY A 52 -5.37 -1.37 9.69
C GLY A 52 -4.08 -1.70 10.41
N ASP A 53 -3.87 -2.98 10.71
CA ASP A 53 -2.69 -3.46 11.45
C ASP A 53 -1.38 -3.16 10.70
N PHE A 54 -1.38 -3.23 9.36
CA PHE A 54 -0.20 -2.91 8.55
C PHE A 54 0.28 -1.47 8.73
N SER A 55 -0.66 -0.54 8.88
CA SER A 55 -0.34 0.85 9.17
C SER A 55 0.26 1.05 10.57
N LYS A 56 -0.07 0.16 11.52
CA LYS A 56 0.25 0.31 12.95
C LYS A 56 1.50 -0.46 13.36
N ILE A 57 1.79 -1.58 12.72
CA ILE A 57 2.87 -2.50 13.10
C ILE A 57 4.01 -2.38 12.09
N GLU A 58 3.80 -2.81 10.84
CA GLU A 58 4.83 -2.83 9.80
C GLU A 58 5.19 -1.41 9.31
N GLY A 59 4.22 -0.49 9.25
CA GLY A 59 4.45 0.88 8.81
C GLY A 59 5.53 1.63 9.62
N PRO A 60 5.46 1.66 10.96
CA PRO A 60 6.52 2.22 11.80
C PRO A 60 7.89 1.56 11.59
N GLU A 61 7.95 0.24 11.40
CA GLU A 61 9.20 -0.48 11.14
C GLU A 61 9.83 -0.06 9.81
N LEU A 62 9.02 0.02 8.74
CA LEU A 62 9.45 0.52 7.44
C LEU A 62 9.96 1.96 7.55
N GLN A 63 9.22 2.82 8.26
CA GLN A 63 9.63 4.20 8.49
C GLN A 63 10.97 4.30 9.25
N ALA A 64 11.20 3.44 10.24
CA ALA A 64 12.45 3.41 10.99
C ALA A 64 13.63 2.92 10.13
N LYS A 65 13.42 1.93 9.25
CA LYS A 65 14.44 1.42 8.32
C LYS A 65 14.82 2.45 7.26
N ILE A 66 13.85 3.12 6.65
CA ILE A 66 14.12 4.20 5.67
C ILE A 66 14.96 5.33 6.29
N LYS A 67 14.70 5.71 7.55
CA LYS A 67 15.52 6.71 8.27
C LYS A 67 16.98 6.30 8.48
N LYS A 68 17.27 5.00 8.41
CA LYS A 68 18.62 4.43 8.51
C LYS A 68 19.22 4.10 7.14
N GLU A 69 18.56 4.50 6.06
CA GLU A 69 18.93 4.13 4.68
C GLU A 69 18.94 2.60 4.44
N GLU A 70 18.15 1.87 5.23
CA GLU A 70 17.91 0.44 5.06
C GLU A 70 16.62 0.23 4.26
N TYR A 71 16.75 -0.27 3.03
CA TYR A 71 15.61 -0.46 2.13
C TYR A 71 15.07 -1.89 2.22
N SER A 72 13.75 -2.01 2.40
CA SER A 72 13.07 -3.31 2.51
C SER A 72 12.38 -3.68 1.20
N VAL A 73 12.46 -4.94 0.81
CA VAL A 73 11.67 -5.50 -0.30
C VAL A 73 10.31 -5.93 0.23
N ILE A 74 9.24 -5.61 -0.48
CA ILE A 74 7.88 -6.06 -0.20
C ILE A 74 7.35 -6.88 -1.36
N LEU A 75 6.73 -8.01 -1.02
CA LEU A 75 5.88 -8.79 -1.91
C LEU A 75 4.43 -8.62 -1.44
N GLY A 76 3.60 -7.97 -2.25
CA GLY A 76 2.18 -7.78 -2.01
C GLY A 76 1.38 -8.69 -2.92
N TRP A 77 0.47 -9.49 -2.37
CA TRP A 77 -0.42 -10.37 -3.13
C TRP A 77 -1.86 -9.86 -3.11
N ASN A 78 -2.57 -10.07 -4.21
CA ASN A 78 -3.97 -9.67 -4.38
C ASN A 78 -4.22 -8.21 -3.97
N ILE A 79 -3.38 -7.32 -4.49
CA ILE A 79 -3.44 -5.91 -4.16
C ILE A 79 -4.55 -5.26 -4.99
N GLU A 80 -5.52 -4.69 -4.30
CA GLU A 80 -6.66 -4.03 -4.93
C GLU A 80 -6.22 -2.68 -5.48
N ILE A 81 -6.39 -2.47 -6.80
CA ILE A 81 -6.21 -1.16 -7.43
C ILE A 81 -7.47 -0.33 -7.20
N SER A 82 -7.30 0.85 -6.63
CA SER A 82 -8.36 1.86 -6.55
C SER A 82 -7.92 3.14 -7.24
N SER A 83 -8.80 3.73 -8.06
CA SER A 83 -8.56 5.05 -8.66
C SER A 83 -9.02 6.15 -7.70
N TYR A 84 -8.30 6.36 -6.59
CA TYR A 84 -8.56 7.50 -5.72
C TYR A 84 -7.72 8.69 -6.18
N GLN A 85 -8.37 9.82 -6.49
CA GLN A 85 -7.72 11.03 -7.03
C GLN A 85 -6.92 10.83 -8.33
N GLY A 86 -7.28 9.85 -9.16
CA GLY A 86 -6.55 9.55 -10.41
C GLY A 86 -5.24 8.80 -10.22
N ILE A 87 -4.92 8.38 -8.98
CA ILE A 87 -3.74 7.60 -8.63
C ILE A 87 -4.21 6.18 -8.29
N ALA A 88 -3.63 5.19 -8.97
CA ALA A 88 -3.83 3.77 -8.66
C ALA A 88 -3.28 3.50 -7.25
N THR A 89 -4.17 3.47 -6.27
CA THR A 89 -3.85 3.21 -4.87
C THR A 89 -4.04 1.73 -4.61
N LEU A 90 -2.94 1.09 -4.25
CA LEU A 90 -2.83 -0.33 -4.03
C LEU A 90 -3.10 -0.66 -2.54
N LYS A 91 -4.15 -1.42 -2.26
CA LYS A 91 -4.56 -1.79 -0.89
C LYS A 91 -4.14 -3.21 -0.56
N TYR A 92 -3.21 -3.34 0.39
CA TYR A 92 -2.77 -4.64 0.92
C TYR A 92 -3.63 -5.05 2.12
N SER A 93 -4.24 -6.23 2.05
CA SER A 93 -5.00 -6.83 3.15
C SER A 93 -4.75 -8.35 3.19
N ARG A 94 -4.03 -8.82 4.21
CA ARG A 94 -3.85 -10.26 4.47
C ARG A 94 -5.11 -10.80 5.13
N LYS A 95 -5.84 -11.71 4.46
CA LYS A 95 -6.77 -12.61 5.17
C LYS A 95 -5.94 -13.58 6.01
N ARG A 96 -6.00 -13.47 7.34
CA ARG A 96 -5.55 -14.55 8.22
C ARG A 96 -6.58 -15.68 8.09
N HIS A 97 -6.19 -16.79 7.48
CA HIS A 97 -6.90 -18.05 7.69
C HIS A 97 -6.52 -18.51 9.11
N ILE A 98 -7.53 -18.57 9.98
CA ILE A 98 -7.48 -19.22 11.30
C ILE A 98 -7.67 -20.72 11.06
#